data_AF-A0A2P4SPQ7-F1
#
_entry.id   AF-A0A2P4SPQ7-F1
#
_cell.length_a   1.000
_cell.length_b   1.000
_cell.length_c   1.000
_cell.angle_alpha   90.00
_cell.angle_beta   90.00
_cell.angle_gamma   90.00
#
_symmetry.space_group_name_H-M   'P 1'
#
loop_
_entity.id
_entity.type
_entity.pdbx_description
1 polymer ?
#
loop_
_entity_poly.entity_id
_entity_poly.type
_entity_poly.pdbx_seq_one_letter_code
_entity_poly.pdbx_strand_id
1 'polypeptide(L)'
;PKGVKGLPGSFGRPGQPGRTGPKGDRGFPGQRGQPGLIGFPGLQGLPGSPGTITTGPTRRGFIFTRHSQSTKIPSCPPGTSQIYVGYSLLFVQGNERAHGQDLGTILAKYSYHLL
;
A
#
# COMPACT_ATOMS: atom_id res chain seq x y z
N PRO A 1 -100.15 -29.72 -35.62
CA PRO A 1 -99.36 -30.56 -34.67
C PRO A 1 -98.00 -29.90 -34.36
N LYS A 2 -97.59 -29.84 -33.10
CA LYS A 2 -96.30 -29.25 -32.69
C LYS A 2 -95.21 -30.31 -32.84
N GLY A 3 -94.17 -30.04 -33.63
CA GLY A 3 -93.12 -31.00 -33.95
C GLY A 3 -92.28 -31.42 -32.74
N VAL A 4 -91.82 -32.68 -32.75
CA VAL A 4 -90.88 -33.22 -31.77
C VAL A 4 -89.60 -32.39 -31.74
N LYS A 5 -89.14 -32.02 -30.55
CA LYS A 5 -87.94 -31.22 -30.36
C LYS A 5 -86.73 -32.01 -30.87
N GLY A 6 -85.89 -31.34 -31.67
CA GLY A 6 -84.69 -31.94 -32.24
C GLY A 6 -83.74 -32.47 -31.16
N LEU A 7 -82.99 -33.51 -31.53
CA LEU A 7 -81.95 -34.09 -30.68
C LEU A 7 -80.92 -33.02 -30.28
N PRO A 8 -80.38 -33.07 -29.05
CA PRO A 8 -79.28 -32.21 -28.65
C PRO A 8 -78.11 -32.35 -29.63
N GLY A 9 -77.45 -31.23 -29.92
CA GLY A 9 -76.26 -31.23 -30.77
C GLY A 9 -75.13 -32.07 -30.17
N SER A 10 -74.27 -32.60 -31.04
CA SER A 10 -73.06 -33.32 -30.62
C SER A 10 -72.14 -32.42 -29.79
N PHE A 11 -71.42 -33.01 -28.83
CA PHE A 11 -70.38 -32.30 -28.08
C PHE A 11 -69.33 -31.69 -29.02
N GLY A 12 -68.86 -30.49 -28.67
CA GLY A 12 -67.78 -29.83 -29.39
C GLY A 12 -66.49 -30.63 -29.33
N ARG A 13 -65.60 -30.42 -30.31
CA ARG A 13 -64.27 -31.02 -30.30
C ARG A 13 -63.45 -30.49 -29.11
N PRO A 14 -62.54 -31.31 -28.53
CA PRO A 14 -61.58 -30.82 -27.55
C PRO A 14 -60.78 -29.63 -28.09
N GLY A 15 -60.44 -28.70 -27.19
CA GLY A 15 -59.60 -27.55 -27.53
C GLY A 15 -58.20 -27.97 -27.98
N GLN A 16 -57.52 -27.08 -28.69
CA GLN A 16 -56.13 -27.31 -29.07
C GLN A 16 -55.22 -27.27 -27.83
N PRO A 17 -54.08 -28.00 -27.85
CA PRO A 17 -53.06 -27.88 -26.82
C PRO A 17 -52.58 -26.43 -26.66
N GLY A 18 -52.21 -26.08 -25.42
CA GLY A 18 -51.62 -24.78 -25.13
C GLY A 18 -50.28 -24.58 -25.85
N ARG A 19 -49.88 -23.31 -26.01
CA ARG A 19 -48.56 -22.97 -26.57
C ARG A 19 -47.45 -23.35 -25.60
N THR A 20 -46.27 -23.69 -26.15
CA THR A 20 -45.06 -23.91 -25.37
C THR A 20 -44.70 -22.63 -24.59
N GLY A 21 -44.26 -22.79 -23.34
CA GLY A 21 -43.85 -21.68 -22.48
C GLY A 21 -42.59 -20.96 -23.00
N PRO A 22 -42.34 -19.73 -22.52
CA PRO A 22 -41.14 -18.99 -22.88
C PRO A 22 -39.87 -19.67 -22.38
N LYS A 23 -38.75 -19.40 -23.07
CA LYS A 23 -37.42 -19.84 -22.62
C LYS A 23 -37.08 -19.13 -21.30
N GLY A 24 -36.46 -19.86 -20.37
CA GLY A 24 -35.98 -19.30 -19.12
C GLY A 24 -34.86 -18.27 -19.31
N ASP A 25 -34.64 -17.47 -18.27
CA ASP A 25 -33.65 -16.41 -18.26
C ASP A 25 -32.20 -16.93 -18.31
N ARG A 26 -31.29 -16.04 -18.70
CA ARG A 26 -29.85 -16.33 -18.68
C ARG A 26 -29.37 -16.46 -17.23
N GLY A 27 -28.51 -17.45 -16.97
CA GLY A 27 -27.86 -17.59 -15.67
C GLY A 27 -27.00 -16.38 -15.30
N PHE A 28 -26.77 -16.21 -14.00
CA PHE A 28 -25.95 -15.12 -13.47
C PHE A 28 -24.48 -15.21 -13.93
N PRO A 29 -23.76 -14.07 -14.01
CA PRO A 29 -22.33 -14.07 -14.20
C PRO A 29 -21.59 -14.88 -13.13
N GLY A 30 -20.46 -15.47 -13.51
CA GLY A 30 -19.58 -16.16 -12.56
C GLY A 30 -19.01 -15.22 -11.50
N GLN A 31 -18.55 -15.78 -10.39
CA GLN A 31 -17.91 -15.01 -9.33
C GLN A 31 -16.58 -14.40 -9.80
N ARG A 32 -16.21 -13.26 -9.20
CA ARG A 32 -14.91 -12.62 -9.43
C ARG A 32 -13.79 -13.56 -8.93
N GLY A 33 -12.71 -13.64 -9.70
CA GLY A 33 -11.51 -14.37 -9.28
C GLY A 33 -10.91 -13.80 -7.98
N GLN A 34 -10.16 -14.64 -7.28
CA GLN A 34 -9.47 -14.24 -6.05
C GLN A 34 -8.38 -13.18 -6.34
N PRO A 35 -8.08 -12.29 -5.37
CA PRO A 35 -6.92 -11.40 -5.46
C PRO A 35 -5.62 -12.19 -5.67
N GLY A 36 -4.65 -11.57 -6.35
CA GLY A 36 -3.30 -12.12 -6.46
C GLY A 36 -2.60 -12.18 -5.10
N LEU A 37 -1.54 -12.99 -5.01
CA LEU A 37 -0.70 -13.08 -3.82
C LEU A 37 0.06 -11.76 -3.56
N ILE A 38 0.33 -11.48 -2.29
CA ILE A 38 1.19 -10.37 -1.88
C ILE A 38 2.61 -10.63 -2.37
N GLY A 39 3.27 -9.58 -2.89
CA GLY A 39 4.67 -9.67 -3.32
C GLY A 39 5.63 -9.97 -2.16
N PHE A 40 6.80 -10.54 -2.47
CA PHE A 40 7.82 -10.81 -1.45
C PHE A 40 8.38 -9.51 -0.85
N PRO A 41 8.82 -9.53 0.42
CA PRO A 41 9.60 -8.43 1.00
C PRO A 41 10.83 -8.10 0.15
N GLY A 42 11.21 -6.84 0.13
CA GLY A 42 12.48 -6.42 -0.48
C GLY A 42 13.69 -7.07 0.19
N LEU A 43 14.78 -7.23 -0.55
CA LEU A 43 16.03 -7.74 -0.01
C LEU A 43 16.58 -6.83 1.08
N GLN A 44 17.27 -7.41 2.07
CA GLN A 44 18.00 -6.64 3.06
C GLN A 44 19.05 -5.76 2.36
N GLY A 45 19.16 -4.50 2.78
CA GLY A 45 20.22 -3.62 2.32
C GLY A 45 21.60 -4.18 2.66
N LEU A 46 22.60 -3.89 1.82
CA LEU A 46 23.98 -4.30 2.09
C LEU A 46 24.48 -3.71 3.42
N PRO A 47 25.36 -4.42 4.15
CA PRO A 47 26.06 -3.85 5.29
C PRO A 47 26.74 -2.53 4.91
N GLY A 48 26.72 -1.55 5.81
CA GLY A 48 27.47 -0.30 5.64
C GLY A 48 28.97 -0.60 5.49
N SER A 49 29.69 0.25 4.76
CA SER A 49 31.14 0.15 4.64
C SER A 49 31.80 0.17 6.02
N PRO A 50 32.84 -0.66 6.28
CA PRO A 50 33.63 -0.55 7.49
C PRO A 50 34.07 0.90 7.73
N GLY A 51 33.92 1.38 8.96
CA GLY A 51 34.43 2.69 9.33
C GLY A 51 35.93 2.73 9.06
N THR A 52 36.41 3.77 8.38
CA THR A 52 37.83 3.95 8.09
C THR A 52 38.58 4.07 9.41
N ILE A 53 39.29 3.00 9.81
CA ILE A 53 40.26 3.07 10.90
C ILE A 53 41.45 3.85 10.35
N THR A 54 41.38 5.18 10.41
CA THR A 54 42.58 6.01 10.31
C THR A 54 43.51 5.56 11.42
N THR A 55 44.64 4.96 11.04
CA THR A 55 45.81 4.67 11.87
C THR A 55 46.39 5.98 12.39
N GLY A 56 45.72 6.58 13.36
CA GLY A 56 46.17 7.72 14.15
C GLY A 56 45.94 7.40 15.61
N PRO A 57 46.58 8.13 16.54
CA PRO A 57 46.40 7.88 17.96
C PRO A 57 44.91 7.91 18.25
N THR A 58 44.42 6.93 19.00
CA THR A 58 43.07 6.91 19.55
C THR A 58 42.81 8.24 20.24
N ARG A 59 42.25 9.22 19.52
CA ARG A 59 41.74 10.44 20.13
C ARG A 59 40.51 10.00 20.89
N ARG A 60 40.71 9.59 22.15
CA ARG A 60 39.65 9.49 23.15
C ARG A 60 38.98 10.87 23.21
N GLY A 61 37.94 11.04 22.41
CA GLY A 61 37.18 12.26 22.28
C GLY A 61 35.70 11.90 22.24
N PHE A 62 34.86 12.80 22.72
CA PHE A 62 33.41 12.69 22.59
C PHE A 62 33.00 13.33 21.26
N ILE A 63 31.97 12.77 20.62
CA ILE A 63 31.36 13.37 19.44
C ILE A 63 30.05 14.02 19.88
N PHE A 64 29.76 15.20 19.34
CA PHE A 64 28.50 15.90 19.57
C PHE A 64 27.98 16.45 18.23
N THR A 65 26.67 16.56 18.12
CA THR A 65 25.99 17.18 16.98
C THR A 65 25.50 18.56 17.41
N ARG A 66 25.62 19.56 16.51
CA ARG A 66 25.01 20.88 16.73
C ARG A 66 24.00 21.19 15.63
N HIS A 67 22.81 21.60 16.03
CA HIS A 67 21.73 22.02 15.14
C HIS A 67 21.66 23.55 15.11
N SER A 68 21.68 24.15 13.92
CA SER A 68 21.60 25.61 13.78
C SER A 68 20.17 26.15 13.84
N GLN A 69 19.16 25.28 13.69
CA GLN A 69 17.74 25.65 13.54
C GLN A 69 17.51 26.70 12.43
N SER A 70 18.41 26.75 11.44
CA SER A 70 18.37 27.65 10.30
C SER A 70 19.03 27.00 9.09
N THR A 71 19.02 27.68 7.95
CA THR A 71 19.73 27.23 6.74
C THR A 71 21.25 27.42 6.81
N LYS A 72 21.76 28.12 7.84
CA LYS A 72 23.18 28.38 8.01
C LYS A 72 23.84 27.21 8.75
N ILE A 73 25.04 26.83 8.31
CA ILE A 73 25.84 25.80 8.95
C ILE A 73 26.41 26.36 10.27
N PRO A 74 26.27 25.66 11.41
CA PRO A 74 26.77 26.14 12.69
C PRO A 74 28.29 25.96 12.83
N SER A 75 29.05 27.03 13.11
CA SER A 75 30.52 26.99 13.29
C SER A 75 30.99 26.21 14.52
N CYS A 76 31.88 25.24 14.42
CA CYS A 76 32.40 24.46 15.56
C CYS A 76 32.88 25.33 16.75
N PRO A 77 32.55 24.98 18.02
CA PRO A 77 33.13 25.64 19.19
C PRO A 77 34.67 25.52 19.23
N PRO A 78 35.38 26.45 19.90
CA PRO A 78 36.83 26.37 20.06
C PRO A 78 37.28 25.02 20.65
N GLY A 79 38.36 24.45 20.13
CA GLY A 79 38.88 23.15 20.57
C GLY A 79 38.17 21.93 19.96
N THR A 80 37.23 22.14 19.04
CA THR A 80 36.54 21.07 18.31
C THR A 80 36.81 21.18 16.81
N SER A 81 36.68 20.05 16.10
CA SER A 81 36.91 19.96 14.66
C SER A 81 35.70 19.36 13.97
N GLN A 82 35.32 19.93 12.81
CA GLN A 82 34.18 19.43 12.05
C GLN A 82 34.47 18.05 11.45
N ILE A 83 33.56 17.11 11.65
CA ILE A 83 33.64 15.75 11.07
C ILE A 83 32.74 15.64 9.83
N TYR A 84 31.50 16.14 9.91
CA TYR A 84 30.56 16.20 8.79
C TYR A 84 29.58 17.38 8.95
N VAL A 85 28.86 17.72 7.88
CA VAL A 85 27.72 18.67 7.88
C VAL A 85 26.52 18.03 7.18
N GLY A 86 25.30 18.28 7.68
CA GLY A 86 24.06 17.86 7.04
C GLY A 86 22.82 18.50 7.65
N TYR A 87 21.65 17.97 7.29
CA TYR A 87 20.36 18.40 7.84
C TYR A 87 20.01 17.68 9.14
N SER A 88 19.20 18.36 9.96
CA SER A 88 18.72 17.87 11.26
C SER A 88 17.54 16.91 11.06
N LEU A 89 17.73 15.61 11.32
CA LEU A 89 16.63 14.63 11.31
C LEU A 89 16.01 14.54 12.70
N LEU A 90 14.69 14.72 12.79
CA LEU A 90 13.95 14.58 14.06
C LEU A 90 13.32 13.19 14.21
N PHE A 91 12.54 12.76 13.22
CA PHE A 91 11.90 11.44 13.21
C PHE A 91 11.63 10.98 11.78
N VAL A 92 11.41 9.68 11.62
CA VAL A 92 10.84 9.08 10.40
C VAL A 92 9.52 8.40 10.76
N GLN A 93 8.53 8.46 9.88
CA GLN A 93 7.24 7.78 10.06
C GLN A 93 6.99 6.84 8.87
N GLY A 94 6.69 5.58 9.17
CA GLY A 94 6.41 4.56 8.15
C GLY A 94 5.54 3.45 8.73
N ASN A 95 4.60 2.95 7.93
CA ASN A 95 3.63 1.94 8.36
C ASN A 95 2.95 2.30 9.69
N GLU A 96 2.46 3.54 9.79
CA GLU A 96 1.80 4.12 10.97
C GLU A 96 2.65 4.20 12.26
N ARG A 97 3.95 3.89 12.18
CA ARG A 97 4.88 3.95 13.32
C ARG A 97 5.90 5.07 13.13
N ALA A 98 6.13 5.83 14.19
CA ALA A 98 7.17 6.85 14.23
C ALA A 98 8.42 6.30 14.94
N HIS A 99 9.59 6.62 14.37
CA HIS A 99 10.89 6.35 14.98
C HIS A 99 11.68 7.67 15.05
N GLY A 100 11.77 8.22 16.26
CA GLY A 100 12.56 9.42 16.56
C GLY A 100 14.02 9.10 16.78
N GLN A 101 14.88 10.10 16.58
CA GLN A 101 16.27 10.04 17.02
C GLN A 101 16.59 11.16 17.98
N ASP A 102 17.43 10.85 18.96
CA ASP A 102 18.02 11.87 19.81
C ASP A 102 18.89 12.79 18.95
N LEU A 103 18.65 14.10 19.05
CA LEU A 103 19.37 15.10 18.26
C LEU A 103 20.86 15.17 18.64
N GLY A 104 21.27 14.60 19.77
CA GLY A 104 22.67 14.41 20.11
C GLY A 104 23.40 13.36 19.27
N THR A 105 22.66 12.48 18.57
CA THR A 105 23.22 11.40 17.75
C THR A 105 23.49 11.82 16.31
N ILE A 106 24.53 11.25 15.69
CA ILE A 106 24.92 11.59 14.31
C ILE A 106 23.96 10.95 13.32
N LEU A 107 23.17 11.78 12.62
CA LEU A 107 22.69 11.44 11.28
C LEU A 107 22.54 12.68 10.39
N ALA A 108 23.34 12.71 9.32
CA ALA A 108 23.01 13.39 8.08
C ALA A 108 22.11 12.46 7.25
N LYS A 109 20.93 12.89 6.81
CA LYS A 109 20.19 12.21 5.74
C LYS A 109 20.04 13.13 4.52
N TYR A 110 20.39 12.60 3.35
CA TYR A 110 19.90 13.06 2.06
C TYR A 110 18.79 12.11 1.61
N SER A 111 17.65 12.64 1.18
CA SER A 111 16.65 11.91 0.41
C SER A 111 16.12 12.86 -0.65
N TYR A 112 16.46 12.59 -1.92
CA TYR A 112 15.80 13.23 -3.05
C TYR A 112 14.63 12.33 -3.42
N HIS A 113 13.39 12.81 -3.23
CA HIS A 113 12.21 12.18 -3.82
C HIS A 113 11.96 12.88 -5.17
N LEU A 114 12.17 12.16 -6.28
CA LEU A 114 11.55 12.55 -7.55
C LEU A 114 10.06 12.15 -7.47
N LEU A 115 9.19 13.04 -7.97
CA LEU A 115 7.76 12.80 -8.14
C LEU A 115 7.49 11.67 -9.14
#